data_AF-A0A3D5RSX9-F1
#
_entry.id   AF-A0A3D5RSX9-F1
#
_cell.length_a   1.000
_cell.length_b   1.000
_cell.length_c   1.000
_cell.angle_alpha   90.00
_cell.angle_beta   90.00
_cell.angle_gamma   90.00
#
_symmetry.space_group_name_H-M   'P 1'
#
loop_
_entity.id
_entity.type
_entity.pdbx_description
1 polymer ?
#
loop_
_entity_poly.entity_id
_entity_poly.type
_entity_poly.pdbx_seq_one_letter_code
_entity_poly.pdbx_strand_id
1 'polypeptide(L)'
;VFSAHGVSRKVVSDSGDRGLEVIDATCPLVARVHTEGQRYAMAGHEVVLIGHAGHAEVEGTLGQIDGTVHLVGSLGDVEKLEVKDPDRLAYVTQTTLSV
;
A
#
# COMPACT_ATOMS: atom_id res chain seq x y z
N VAL A 1 -0.09 -9.72 17.47
CA VAL A 1 0.69 -8.47 17.25
C VAL A 1 0.93 -8.33 15.75
N PHE A 2 0.51 -7.22 15.13
CA PHE A 2 0.89 -6.93 13.74
C PHE A 2 2.31 -6.37 13.69
N SER A 3 3.07 -6.75 12.66
CA SER A 3 4.48 -6.34 12.54
C SER A 3 4.62 -4.86 12.15
N ALA A 4 5.83 -4.31 12.30
CA ALA A 4 6.13 -2.93 11.94
C ALA A 4 5.89 -2.59 10.45
N HIS A 5 5.87 -3.59 9.57
CA HIS A 5 5.61 -3.44 8.14
C HIS A 5 4.14 -3.16 7.80
N GLY A 6 3.23 -3.20 8.78
CA GLY A 6 1.80 -3.09 8.51
C GLY A 6 1.20 -4.38 7.95
N VAL A 7 -0.13 -4.39 7.86
CA VAL A 7 -0.93 -5.52 7.34
C VAL A 7 -2.10 -4.99 6.50
N SER A 8 -2.68 -5.84 5.66
CA SER A 8 -3.87 -5.50 4.86
C SER A 8 -5.13 -5.44 5.73
N ARG A 9 -6.19 -4.79 5.21
CA ARG A 9 -7.51 -4.77 5.88
C ARG A 9 -8.09 -6.18 6.07
N LYS A 10 -7.79 -7.10 5.15
CA LYS A 10 -8.21 -8.51 5.28
C LYS A 10 -7.62 -9.16 6.53
N VAL A 11 -6.33 -8.97 6.81
CA VAL A 11 -5.69 -9.53 8.01
C VAL A 11 -6.30 -8.96 9.29
N VAL A 12 -6.67 -7.68 9.27
CA VAL A 12 -7.40 -7.05 10.39
C VAL A 12 -8.77 -7.70 10.58
N SER A 13 -9.57 -7.86 9.53
CA SER A 13 -10.88 -8.53 9.60
C SER A 13 -10.75 -9.96 10.12
N ASP A 14 -9.85 -10.75 9.53
CA ASP A 14 -9.64 -12.16 9.89
C ASP A 14 -9.25 -12.31 11.39
N SER A 15 -8.54 -11.32 11.96
CA SER A 15 -8.21 -11.32 13.39
C SER A 15 -9.43 -11.07 14.28
N GLY A 16 -10.33 -10.18 13.85
CA GLY A 16 -11.59 -9.88 14.53
C GLY A 16 -12.58 -11.05 14.47
N ASP A 17 -12.70 -11.69 13.31
CA ASP A 17 -13.57 -12.86 13.10
C ASP A 17 -13.15 -14.05 13.98
N ARG A 18 -11.87 -14.12 14.35
CA ARG A 18 -11.30 -15.12 15.26
C ARG A 18 -11.35 -14.72 16.73
N GLY A 19 -11.85 -13.54 17.06
CA GLY A 19 -11.91 -13.01 18.43
C GLY A 19 -10.53 -12.81 19.08
N LEU A 20 -9.50 -12.51 18.28
CA LEU A 20 -8.14 -12.32 18.78
C LEU A 20 -7.95 -10.92 19.35
N GLU A 21 -7.24 -10.81 20.47
CA GLU A 21 -6.73 -9.53 20.94
C GLU A 21 -5.55 -9.08 20.07
N VAL A 22 -5.64 -7.86 19.55
CA VAL A 22 -4.68 -7.30 18.60
C VAL A 22 -3.91 -6.15 19.23
N ILE A 23 -2.59 -6.23 19.15
CA ILE A 23 -1.66 -5.11 19.34
C ILE A 23 -1.09 -4.78 17.97
N ASP A 24 -1.33 -3.57 17.48
CA ASP A 24 -0.79 -3.11 16.21
C ASP A 24 0.54 -2.39 16.45
N ALA A 25 1.65 -3.01 16.01
CA ALA A 25 2.98 -2.43 16.11
C ALA A 25 3.48 -1.84 14.78
N THR A 26 2.57 -1.54 13.84
CA THR A 26 2.89 -0.89 12.56
C THR A 26 3.67 0.40 12.80
N CYS A 27 4.79 0.57 12.08
CA CYS A 27 5.57 1.80 12.14
C CYS A 27 4.69 3.01 11.73
N PRO A 28 4.68 4.13 12.47
CA PRO A 28 3.87 5.29 12.12
C PRO A 28 4.15 5.85 10.71
N LEU A 29 5.36 5.67 10.20
CA LEU A 29 5.71 6.08 8.83
C LEU A 29 5.05 5.19 7.78
N VAL A 30 4.94 3.88 8.04
CA VAL A 30 4.20 2.94 7.19
C VAL A 30 2.69 3.23 7.26
N ALA A 31 2.16 3.49 8.46
CA ALA A 31 0.76 3.89 8.62
C ALA A 31 0.42 5.17 7.85
N ARG A 32 1.37 6.12 7.75
CA ARG A 32 1.22 7.31 6.91
C ARG A 32 1.12 6.95 5.42
N VAL A 33 1.95 6.03 4.92
CA VAL A 33 1.87 5.54 3.53
C VAL A 33 0.49 4.94 3.23
N HIS A 34 -0.06 4.12 4.14
CA HIS A 34 -1.42 3.60 4.00
C HIS A 34 -2.47 4.72 3.90
N THR A 35 -2.38 5.70 4.79
CA THR A 35 -3.32 6.82 4.88
C THR A 35 -3.28 7.70 3.63
N GLU A 36 -2.10 8.05 3.12
CA GLU A 36 -1.97 8.85 1.90
C GLU A 36 -2.45 8.07 0.66
N GLY A 37 -2.11 6.79 0.56
CA GLY A 37 -2.62 5.93 -0.51
C GLY A 37 -4.15 5.88 -0.56
N GLN A 38 -4.79 5.68 0.59
CA GLN A 38 -6.26 5.73 0.73
C GLN A 38 -6.82 7.09 0.32
N ARG A 39 -6.19 8.17 0.77
CA ARG A 39 -6.62 9.53 0.45
C ARG A 39 -6.57 9.82 -1.04
N TYR A 40 -5.51 9.41 -1.74
CA TYR A 40 -5.39 9.60 -3.19
C TYR A 40 -6.47 8.85 -3.95
N ALA A 41 -6.70 7.59 -3.58
CA ALA A 41 -7.75 6.77 -4.15
C ALA A 41 -9.15 7.38 -3.92
N MET A 42 -9.45 7.84 -2.69
CA MET A 42 -10.70 8.52 -2.38
C MET A 42 -10.89 9.82 -3.18
N ALA A 43 -9.80 10.50 -3.56
CA ALA A 43 -9.82 11.67 -4.42
C ALA A 43 -9.94 11.34 -5.92
N GLY A 44 -10.06 10.04 -6.27
CA GLY A 44 -10.25 9.55 -7.63
C GLY A 44 -8.96 9.37 -8.42
N HIS A 45 -7.81 9.28 -7.76
CA HIS A 45 -6.54 8.97 -8.43
C HIS A 45 -6.32 7.46 -8.52
N GLU A 46 -5.71 7.00 -9.61
CA GLU A 46 -4.99 5.73 -9.59
C GLU A 46 -3.68 5.93 -8.81
N VAL A 47 -3.31 4.96 -7.98
CA VAL A 47 -2.11 5.07 -7.14
C VAL A 47 -0.99 4.22 -7.72
N VAL A 48 0.18 4.80 -7.91
CA VAL A 48 1.40 4.06 -8.22
C VAL A 48 2.15 3.80 -6.92
N LEU A 49 2.26 2.53 -6.52
CA LEU A 49 3.10 2.12 -5.40
C LEU A 49 4.47 1.71 -5.94
N ILE A 50 5.51 2.45 -5.56
CA ILE A 50 6.90 2.10 -5.88
C ILE A 50 7.41 1.18 -4.77
N GLY A 51 7.76 -0.06 -5.11
CA GLY A 51 8.13 -1.05 -4.11
C GLY A 51 8.49 -2.42 -4.70
N HIS A 52 8.93 -3.33 -3.84
CA HIS A 52 9.26 -4.69 -4.24
C HIS A 52 8.08 -5.64 -4.01
N ALA A 53 7.64 -6.33 -5.06
CA ALA A 53 6.59 -7.35 -4.98
C ALA A 53 6.92 -8.43 -3.93
N GLY A 54 5.91 -8.85 -3.16
CA GLY A 54 6.07 -9.85 -2.11
C GLY A 54 6.69 -9.34 -0.79
N HIS A 55 7.13 -8.08 -0.72
CA HIS A 55 7.56 -7.49 0.55
C HIS A 55 6.34 -7.23 1.44
N ALA A 56 6.43 -7.57 2.73
CA ALA A 56 5.29 -7.48 3.66
C ALA A 56 4.65 -6.08 3.72
N GLU A 57 5.45 -5.02 3.65
CA GLU A 57 4.98 -3.63 3.61
C GLU A 57 4.20 -3.30 2.34
N VAL A 58 4.61 -3.86 1.20
CA VAL A 58 3.94 -3.67 -0.09
C VAL A 58 2.59 -4.39 -0.06
N GLU A 59 2.55 -5.64 0.40
CA GLU A 59 1.30 -6.40 0.55
C GLU A 59 0.33 -5.72 1.54
N GLY A 60 0.87 -5.18 2.64
CA GLY A 60 0.13 -4.38 3.60
C GLY A 60 -0.49 -3.15 2.96
N THR A 61 0.32 -2.37 2.25
CA THR A 61 -0.12 -1.13 1.58
C THR A 61 -1.15 -1.39 0.49
N LEU A 62 -0.91 -2.37 -0.40
CA LEU A 62 -1.86 -2.77 -1.45
C LEU A 62 -3.22 -3.14 -0.85
N GLY A 63 -3.23 -3.90 0.24
CA GLY A 63 -4.46 -4.31 0.91
C GLY A 63 -5.15 -3.23 1.76
N GLN A 64 -4.60 -2.02 1.82
CA GLN A 64 -5.16 -0.88 2.56
C GLN A 64 -5.86 0.12 1.64
N ILE A 65 -5.44 0.21 0.37
CA ILE A 65 -5.95 1.19 -0.58
C ILE A 65 -7.15 0.59 -1.33
N ASP A 66 -8.25 1.33 -1.39
CA ASP A 66 -9.37 1.02 -2.27
C ASP A 66 -9.08 1.53 -3.70
N GLY A 67 -9.57 0.85 -4.74
CA GLY A 67 -9.39 1.29 -6.13
C GLY A 67 -8.14 0.72 -6.82
N THR A 68 -7.71 1.35 -7.91
CA THR A 68 -6.61 0.84 -8.74
C THR A 68 -5.26 1.25 -8.17
N VAL A 69 -4.43 0.26 -7.84
CA VAL A 69 -3.03 0.46 -7.44
C VAL A 69 -2.12 -0.29 -8.41
N HIS A 70 -1.16 0.43 -8.98
CA HIS A 70 -0.14 -0.11 -9.87
C HIS A 70 1.16 -0.29 -9.07
N LEU A 71 1.67 -1.52 -8.98
CA LEU A 71 2.97 -1.78 -8.35
C LEU A 71 4.09 -1.68 -9.38
N VAL A 72 5.07 -0.82 -9.12
CA VAL A 72 6.27 -0.68 -9.96
C VAL A 72 7.53 -0.89 -9.11
N GLY A 73 8.45 -1.73 -9.59
CA GLY A 73 9.74 -2.00 -8.93
C GLY A 73 10.95 -1.61 -9.76
N SER A 74 10.76 -1.25 -11.02
CA SER A 74 11.83 -0.95 -11.98
C SER A 74 11.38 0.07 -13.04
N LEU A 75 12.35 0.65 -13.75
CA LEU A 75 12.07 1.51 -14.91
C LEU A 75 11.30 0.76 -16.01
N GLY A 76 11.60 -0.52 -16.20
CA GLY A 76 10.89 -1.35 -17.19
C GLY A 76 9.43 -1.61 -16.84
N ASP A 77 9.04 -1.52 -15.56
CA ASP A 77 7.63 -1.57 -15.15
C ASP A 77 6.94 -0.25 -15.49
N VAL A 78 7.61 0.89 -15.29
CA VAL A 78 7.10 2.22 -15.62
C VAL A 78 6.90 2.37 -17.13
N GLU A 79 7.83 1.87 -17.95
CA GLU A 79 7.71 1.89 -19.42
C GLU A 79 6.49 1.12 -19.95
N LYS A 80 6.01 0.13 -19.19
CA LYS A 80 4.86 -0.71 -19.54
C LYS A 80 3.58 -0.30 -18.81
N LEU A 81 3.65 0.75 -17.98
CA LEU A 81 2.54 1.16 -17.14
C LEU A 81 1.44 1.79 -18.00
N GLU A 82 0.29 1.13 -18.05
CA GLU A 82 -0.92 1.64 -18.67
C GLU A 82 -1.87 2.17 -17.59
N VAL A 83 -2.23 3.45 -17.69
CA VAL A 83 -3.13 4.14 -16.77
C VAL A 83 -4.35 4.66 -17.53
N LYS A 84 -5.47 4.79 -16.83
CA LYS A 84 -6.72 5.26 -17.43
C LYS A 84 -6.69 6.77 -17.70
N ASP A 85 -6.13 7.55 -16.78
CA ASP A 85 -6.06 9.00 -16.87
C ASP A 85 -4.72 9.51 -16.29
N PRO A 86 -3.75 9.89 -17.14
CA PRO A 86 -2.44 10.39 -16.69
C PRO A 86 -2.51 11.65 -15.81
N ASP A 87 -3.56 12.46 -15.91
CA ASP A 87 -3.74 13.67 -15.09
C ASP A 87 -4.34 13.35 -13.71
N ARG A 88 -4.70 12.09 -13.46
CA ARG A 88 -5.29 11.56 -12.22
C ARG A 88 -4.44 10.46 -11.61
N LEU A 89 -3.14 10.71 -11.50
CA LEU A 89 -2.20 9.83 -10.83
C LEU A 89 -1.65 10.43 -9.53
N ALA A 90 -1.41 9.56 -8.56
CA ALA A 90 -0.60 9.87 -7.39
C ALA A 90 0.38 8.70 -7.12
N TYR A 91 1.45 8.94 -6.38
CA TYR A 91 2.38 7.88 -6.01
C TYR A 91 2.68 7.86 -4.52
N VAL A 92 3.02 6.67 -4.04
CA VAL A 92 3.60 6.42 -2.73
C VAL A 92 4.75 5.42 -2.88
N THR A 93 5.64 5.34 -1.88
CA THR A 93 6.81 4.45 -1.95
C THR A 93 6.89 3.58 -0.71
N GLN A 94 7.43 2.37 -0.88
CA GLN A 94 7.93 1.58 0.24
C GLN A 94 9.00 2.39 1.00
N THR A 95 8.98 2.31 2.33
CA THR A 95 9.79 3.16 3.22
C THR A 95 11.27 2.80 3.26
N THR A 96 11.67 1.64 2.73
CA THR A 96 13.02 1.06 2.83
C THR A 96 13.74 0.89 1.49
N LEU A 97 13.34 1.65 0.47
CA LEU A 97 14.01 1.64 -0.84
C LEU A 97 15.41 2.28 -0.80
N SER A 98 16.23 1.97 -1.81
CA SER A 98 17.45 2.73 -2.09
C SER A 98 17.08 4.14 -2.54
N VAL A 99 17.81 5.14 -2.03
CA VAL A 99 17.77 6.54 -2.51
C VAL A 99 18.69 6.70 -3.72
#